data_AF-A0A7U7C5J0-F1
#
_entry.id   AF-A0A7U7C5J0-F1
#
_cell.length_a   1.000
_cell.length_b   1.000
_cell.length_c   1.000
_cell.angle_alpha   90.00
_cell.angle_beta   90.00
_cell.angle_gamma   90.00
#
_symmetry.space_group_name_H-M   'P 1'
#
loop_
_entity.id
_entity.type
_entity.pdbx_description
1 polymer ?
#
loop_
_entity_poly.entity_id
_entity_poly.type
_entity_poly.pdbx_seq_one_letter_code
_entity_poly.pdbx_strand_id
1 'polypeptide(L)' 'MKSIKNTTGLIEIKDPNIITLVFEIDTHIEVQAKLELQHYYV' A
#
# COMPACT_ATOMS: atom_id res chain seq x y z
N MET A 1 12.64 10.32 -8.32
CA MET A 1 11.66 9.21 -8.18
C MET A 1 12.37 8.05 -7.53
N LYS A 2 11.92 7.58 -6.37
CA LYS A 2 12.61 6.54 -5.59
C LYS A 2 11.96 5.20 -5.92
N SER A 3 12.72 4.27 -6.50
CA SER A 3 12.25 2.91 -6.75
C SER A 3 12.09 2.19 -5.41
N ILE A 4 10.85 1.79 -5.10
CA ILE A 4 10.56 0.93 -3.95
C ILE A 4 10.92 -0.49 -4.40
N LYS A 5 11.91 -1.09 -3.74
CA LYS A 5 12.26 -2.50 -3.94
C LYS A 5 11.06 -3.32 -3.48
N ASN A 6 10.33 -3.92 -4.43
CA ASN A 6 9.22 -4.81 -4.10
C ASN A 6 9.79 -6.17 -3.75
N THR A 7 10.12 -6.37 -2.48
CA THR A 7 10.45 -7.68 -1.91
C THR A 7 9.15 -8.47 -1.85
N THR A 8 8.87 -9.30 -2.86
CA THR A 8 7.81 -10.34 -2.90
C THR A 8 6.50 -9.98 -2.20
N GLY A 9 5.97 -8.79 -2.49
CA GLY A 9 4.71 -8.31 -1.93
C GLY A 9 3.70 -8.06 -3.04
N LEU A 10 2.55 -8.75 -2.98
CA LEU A 10 1.41 -8.46 -3.86
C LEU A 10 0.75 -7.17 -3.38
N ILE A 11 0.47 -6.26 -4.32
CA ILE A 11 -0.27 -5.03 -4.05
C ILE A 11 -1.72 -5.30 -4.40
N GLU A 12 -2.59 -5.36 -3.40
CA GLU A 12 -4.03 -5.43 -3.61
C GLU A 12 -4.65 -4.05 -3.36
N ILE A 13 -5.45 -3.59 -4.32
CA ILE A 13 -6.22 -2.35 -4.20
C ILE A 13 -7.69 -2.77 -4.18
N LYS A 14 -8.28 -2.87 -2.98
CA LYS A 14 -9.70 -3.21 -2.80
C LYS A 14 -10.60 -1.97 -2.77
N ASP A 15 -10.08 -0.87 -2.25
CA ASP A 15 -10.76 0.42 -2.19
C ASP A 15 -9.82 1.49 -2.78
N PRO A 16 -10.31 2.47 -3.56
CA PRO A 16 -9.47 3.54 -4.11
C PRO A 16 -8.67 4.30 -3.05
N ASN A 17 -9.19 4.37 -1.82
CA ASN A 17 -8.59 5.06 -0.70
C ASN A 17 -7.83 4.11 0.24
N ILE A 18 -7.78 2.80 -0.02
CA ILE A 18 -7.06 1.84 0.83
C ILE A 18 -6.14 0.99 -0.03
N ILE A 19 -4.85 1.11 0.23
CA ILE A 19 -3.81 0.28 -0.38
C ILE A 19 -3.48 -0.83 0.59
N THR A 20 -3.61 -2.08 0.15
CA THR A 20 -3.19 -3.26 0.90
C THR A 20 -1.91 -3.81 0.30
N LEU A 21 -0.90 -3.99 1.15
CA LEU A 21 0.36 -4.62 0.81
C LEU A 21 0.44 -5.96 1.52
N VAL A 22 0.47 -7.05 0.76
CA VAL A 22 0.57 -8.41 1.28
C VAL A 22 1.95 -8.95 0.98
N PHE A 23 2.70 -9.32 2.00
CA PHE A 23 4.01 -9.94 1.86
C PHE A 23 3.95 -11.42 2.21
N GLU A 24 4.40 -12.25 1.27
CA GLU A 24 4.49 -13.70 1.39
C GLU A 24 5.97 -14.08 1.25
N ILE A 25 6.70 -14.04 2.37
CA ILE A 25 8.11 -14.46 2.45
C ILE A 25 8.20 -15.78 3.23
N ASP A 26 8.10 -15.73 4.57
CA ASP A 26 7.98 -16.89 5.47
C ASP A 26 6.82 -16.73 6.48
N THR A 27 6.21 -15.55 6.51
CA THR A 27 5.08 -15.18 7.36
C THR A 27 4.18 -14.25 6.56
N HIS A 28 2.87 -14.45 6.67
CA HIS A 28 1.89 -13.59 6.01
C HIS A 28 1.81 -12.26 6.76
N ILE A 29 2.27 -11.18 6.12
CA ILE A 29 2.22 -9.82 6.66
C ILE A 29 1.34 -8.97 5.76
N GLU A 30 0.26 -8.42 6.32
CA GLU A 30 -0.64 -7.51 5.65
C GLU A 30 -0.50 -6.10 6.24
N VAL A 31 -0.26 -5.11 5.39
CA VAL A 31 -0.20 -3.69 5.76
C VAL A 31 -1.26 -2.94 4.97
N GLN A 32 -2.19 -2.30 5.67
CA GLN A 32 -3.18 -1.43 5.06
C GLN A 32 -2.84 0.04 5.31
N ALA A 33 -2.85 0.85 4.25
CA ALA A 33 -2.67 2.28 4.33
C ALA A 33 -3.87 3.00 3.69
N LYS A 34 -4.41 4.00 4.41
CA LYS A 34 -5.48 4.84 3.91
C LYS A 34 -4.91 6.09 3.24
N LEU A 35 -5.28 6.34 2.00
CA LEU A 35 -5.06 7.61 1.30
C LEU A 35 -6.11 8.61 1.79
N GLU A 36 -5.72 9.50 2.69
CA GLU A 36 -6.52 10.68 3.01
C GLU A 36 -6.05 11.86 2.14
N LEU A 37 -6.86 12.22 1.15
CA LEU A 37 -6.68 13.44 0.38
C LEU A 37 -7.05 14.64 1.26
N GLN A 38 -6.04 15.31 1.81
CA GLN A 38 -6.25 16.61 2.43
C GLN A 38 -6.48 17.66 1.33
N HIS A 39 -7.72 18.12 1.19
CA HIS A 39 -8.05 19.25 0.30
C HIS A 39 -7.52 20.54 0.93
N TYR A 40 -6.35 21.00 0.49
CA TYR A 40 -5.91 22.37 0.73
C TYR A 40 -6.66 23.29 -0.22
N TYR A 41 -7.59 24.08 0.32
CA TYR A 41 -8.15 25.22 -0.42
C TYR A 41 -7.02 26.24 -0.61
N VAL A 42 -6.66 26.50 -1.87
CA VAL A 42 -5.76 27.59 -2.32
C VAL A 42 -6.58 28.84 -2.57
#